data_AF-A0A351IPL5-F1
#
_entry.id   AF-A0A351IPL5-F1
#
_cell.length_a   1.000
_cell.length_b   1.000
_cell.length_c   1.000
_cell.angle_alpha   90.00
_cell.angle_beta   90.00
_cell.angle_gamma   90.00
#
_symmetry.space_group_name_H-M   'P 1'
#
loop_
_entity.id
_entity.type
_entity.pdbx_description
1 polymer ?
#
loop_
_entity_poly.entity_id
_entity_poly.type
_entity_poly.pdbx_seq_one_letter_code
_entity_poly.pdbx_strand_id
1 'polypeptide(L)'
;MLTARECTNGTERLVQLMKEGRVSADIWVNWQADEPLVHEEMIRELLFTARQEGIDVWSLKKRVDAQEELCSSHVVKVVCDAAGFALYFSRSALPFYRDDIPFKERLYYKHVGLYAYTASALHRIASFPPSFLEEAEKLEQLRFLAHGLKINLRETRHESLGIDLPEHLACLGPRLNGVKNHKLLDVNGL
;
A
#
# COMPACT_ATOMS: atom_id res chain seq x y z
N MET A 1 -0.43 -9.47 20.09
CA MET A 1 -0.29 -10.88 19.66
C MET A 1 0.96 -10.94 18.79
N LEU A 2 2.03 -11.61 19.26
CA LEU A 2 3.25 -11.78 18.47
C LEU A 2 3.01 -12.93 17.48
N THR A 3 2.91 -12.62 16.19
CA THR A 3 2.90 -13.62 15.11
C THR A 3 4.21 -14.41 15.11
N ALA A 4 4.15 -15.68 14.70
CA ALA A 4 5.30 -16.59 14.67
C ALA A 4 6.49 -16.01 13.90
N ARG A 5 7.72 -16.33 14.34
CA ARG A 5 9.02 -15.82 13.84
C ARG A 5 9.33 -16.11 12.35
N GLU A 6 8.38 -16.62 11.58
CA GLU A 6 8.58 -17.15 10.22
C GLU A 6 7.96 -16.29 9.11
N CYS A 7 7.05 -15.35 9.42
CA CYS A 7 6.49 -14.45 8.41
C CYS A 7 7.51 -13.37 8.02
N THR A 8 7.84 -13.30 6.74
CA THR A 8 8.81 -12.36 6.16
C THR A 8 8.20 -10.98 5.88
N ASN A 9 6.87 -10.89 5.72
CA ASN A 9 6.18 -9.63 5.46
C ASN A 9 4.77 -9.55 6.08
N GLY A 10 4.10 -8.41 5.91
CA GLY A 10 2.76 -8.15 6.49
C GLY A 10 1.63 -8.95 5.84
N THR A 11 1.70 -9.21 4.55
CA THR A 11 0.72 -10.01 3.82
C THR A 11 0.70 -11.46 4.32
N GLU A 12 1.87 -12.06 4.53
CA GLU A 12 2.01 -13.41 5.10
C GLU A 12 1.39 -13.53 6.49
N ARG A 13 1.53 -12.49 7.33
CA ARG A 13 0.90 -12.44 8.65
C ARG A 13 -0.63 -12.49 8.55
N LEU A 14 -1.22 -11.74 7.63
CA LEU A 14 -2.68 -11.77 7.41
C LEU A 14 -3.14 -13.14 6.88
N VAL A 15 -2.40 -13.72 5.93
CA VAL A 15 -2.67 -15.07 5.40
C VAL A 15 -2.65 -16.11 6.52
N GLN A 16 -1.67 -16.04 7.43
CA GLN A 16 -1.59 -16.95 8.57
C GLN A 16 -2.82 -16.80 9.48
N LEU A 17 -3.18 -15.57 9.87
CA LEU A 17 -4.34 -15.32 10.72
C LEU A 17 -5.65 -15.82 10.11
N MET A 18 -5.81 -15.65 8.79
CA MET A 18 -6.95 -16.18 8.05
C MET A 18 -6.98 -17.72 8.08
N LYS A 19 -5.83 -18.38 7.86
CA LYS A 19 -5.72 -19.86 7.91
C LYS A 19 -6.00 -20.44 9.29
N GLU A 20 -5.68 -19.71 10.36
CA GLU A 20 -5.99 -20.12 11.74
C GLU A 20 -7.50 -20.09 12.05
N GLY A 21 -8.32 -19.42 11.24
CA GLY A 21 -9.79 -19.43 11.34
C GLY A 21 -10.36 -18.77 12.61
N ARG A 22 -9.54 -18.00 13.35
CA ARG A 22 -9.95 -17.34 14.60
C ARG A 22 -10.72 -16.03 14.37
N VAL A 23 -10.59 -15.46 13.19
CA VAL A 23 -11.22 -14.19 12.77
C VAL A 23 -11.76 -14.39 11.35
N SER A 24 -13.02 -14.01 11.14
CA SER A 24 -13.65 -13.94 9.82
C SER A 24 -13.95 -12.48 9.51
N ALA A 25 -13.51 -12.01 8.34
CA ALA A 25 -13.77 -10.67 7.85
C ALA A 25 -13.84 -10.70 6.32
N ASP A 26 -14.72 -9.87 5.75
CA ASP A 26 -14.83 -9.72 4.30
C ASP A 26 -13.62 -8.98 3.73
N ILE A 27 -13.10 -8.02 4.51
CA ILE A 27 -11.96 -7.17 4.16
C ILE A 27 -10.92 -7.21 5.27
N TRP A 28 -9.68 -7.41 4.85
CA TRP A 28 -8.51 -7.51 5.72
C TRP A 28 -7.57 -6.36 5.44
N VAL A 29 -7.25 -5.55 6.45
CA VAL A 29 -6.35 -4.40 6.30
C VAL A 29 -4.99 -4.75 6.88
N ASN A 30 -3.93 -4.56 6.09
CA ASN A 30 -2.55 -4.63 6.59
C ASN A 30 -2.15 -3.22 7.06
N TRP A 31 -2.20 -3.01 8.37
CA TRP A 31 -1.66 -1.81 9.01
C TRP A 31 -0.39 -2.18 9.76
N GLN A 32 0.76 -1.75 9.26
CA GLN A 32 2.05 -2.03 9.91
C GLN A 32 2.25 -1.13 11.13
N ALA A 33 2.84 -1.68 12.19
CA ALA A 33 3.03 -0.98 13.47
C ALA A 33 4.16 0.07 13.45
N ASP A 34 4.99 0.07 12.41
CA ASP A 34 6.08 1.01 12.12
C ASP A 34 5.64 2.21 11.27
N GLU A 35 4.34 2.32 10.96
CA GLU A 35 3.70 3.49 10.34
C GLU A 35 2.83 4.25 11.36
N PRO A 36 3.42 5.00 12.32
CA PRO A 36 2.66 5.68 13.38
C PRO A 36 1.82 6.86 12.87
N LEU A 37 1.93 7.21 11.58
CA LEU A 37 1.29 8.37 10.96
C LEU A 37 0.16 8.00 9.99
N VAL A 38 -0.38 6.78 10.06
CA VAL A 38 -1.61 6.46 9.32
C VAL A 38 -2.76 7.30 9.88
N HIS A 39 -3.29 8.20 9.06
CA HIS A 39 -4.45 9.03 9.39
C HIS A 39 -5.75 8.25 9.23
N GLU A 40 -6.77 8.56 10.04
CA GLU A 40 -8.10 7.93 9.92
C GLU A 40 -8.69 8.15 8.51
N GLU A 41 -8.47 9.32 7.93
CA GLU A 41 -8.87 9.65 6.56
C GLU A 41 -8.26 8.69 5.53
N MET A 42 -7.02 8.23 5.72
CA MET A 42 -6.40 7.27 4.81
C MET A 42 -7.12 5.92 4.84
N ILE A 43 -7.58 5.48 6.00
CA ILE A 43 -8.39 4.24 6.12
C ILE A 43 -9.74 4.43 5.42
N ARG A 44 -10.37 5.60 5.58
CA ARG A 44 -11.63 5.93 4.88
C ARG A 44 -11.45 5.99 3.37
N GLU A 45 -10.34 6.58 2.89
CA GLU A 45 -9.98 6.65 1.48
C GLU A 45 -9.71 5.25 0.90
N LEU A 46 -8.95 4.41 1.63
CA LEU A 46 -8.62 3.04 1.26
C LEU A 46 -9.87 2.19 1.09
N LEU A 47 -10.81 2.32 2.04
CA LEU A 47 -12.04 1.54 2.07
C LEU A 47 -13.20 2.22 1.33
N PHE A 48 -12.98 3.34 0.65
CA PHE A 48 -14.04 4.09 -0.02
C PHE A 48 -14.81 3.24 -1.06
N THR A 49 -14.11 2.37 -1.78
CA THR A 49 -14.69 1.44 -2.77
C THR A 49 -14.71 0.00 -2.28
N ALA A 50 -14.64 -0.24 -0.97
CA ALA A 50 -14.63 -1.56 -0.34
C ALA A 50 -15.79 -2.46 -0.79
N ARG A 51 -16.96 -1.88 -1.09
CA ARG A 51 -18.17 -2.61 -1.51
C ARG A 51 -18.29 -2.78 -3.03
N GLN A 52 -17.37 -2.23 -3.82
CA GLN A 52 -17.42 -2.37 -5.27
C GLN A 52 -16.89 -3.74 -5.69
N GLU A 53 -17.64 -4.44 -6.54
CA GLU A 53 -17.23 -5.72 -7.09
C GLU A 53 -16.05 -5.57 -8.07
N GLY A 54 -15.29 -6.66 -8.23
CA GLY A 54 -14.18 -6.72 -9.18
C GLY A 54 -12.90 -6.04 -8.72
N ILE A 55 -12.76 -5.74 -7.42
CA ILE A 55 -11.52 -5.30 -6.78
C ILE A 55 -11.03 -6.43 -5.87
N ASP A 56 -9.76 -6.81 -6.01
CA ASP A 56 -9.13 -7.83 -5.15
C ASP A 56 -8.37 -7.18 -3.98
N VAL A 57 -7.72 -6.05 -4.26
CA VAL A 57 -6.83 -5.35 -3.34
C VAL A 57 -7.06 -3.84 -3.47
N TRP A 58 -7.09 -3.14 -2.34
CA TRP A 58 -7.06 -1.68 -2.28
C TRP A 58 -5.72 -1.19 -1.75
N SER A 59 -5.26 -0.06 -2.27
CA SER A 59 -4.13 0.67 -1.72
C SER A 59 -4.27 2.17 -1.98
N LEU A 60 -3.27 2.96 -1.60
CA LEU A 60 -3.27 4.40 -1.77
C LEU A 60 -2.11 4.86 -2.65
N LYS A 61 -2.28 6.02 -3.26
CA LYS A 61 -1.22 6.74 -3.96
C LYS A 61 -1.24 8.21 -3.58
N LYS A 62 -0.08 8.84 -3.65
CA LYS A 62 0.06 10.29 -3.42
C LYS A 62 0.82 10.93 -4.56
N ARG A 63 0.45 12.17 -4.92
CA ARG A 63 1.19 12.94 -5.90
C ARG A 63 2.64 13.16 -5.45
N VAL A 64 3.59 13.00 -6.36
CA VAL A 64 4.99 13.35 -6.13
C VAL A 64 5.17 14.82 -6.47
N ASP A 65 5.61 15.60 -5.48
CA ASP A 65 5.72 17.06 -5.60
C ASP A 65 7.17 17.54 -5.79
N ALA A 66 8.16 16.65 -5.66
CA ALA A 66 9.57 16.96 -5.77
C ALA A 66 10.31 16.03 -6.75
N GLN A 67 11.24 16.57 -7.53
CA GLN A 67 12.00 15.80 -8.52
C GLN A 67 12.94 14.80 -7.83
N GLU A 68 13.48 15.15 -6.66
CA GLU A 68 14.35 14.31 -5.85
C GLU A 68 13.61 13.05 -5.39
N GLU A 69 12.34 13.21 -5.00
CA GLU A 69 11.46 12.11 -4.61
C GLU A 69 11.17 11.18 -5.80
N LEU A 70 10.90 11.74 -6.98
CA LEU A 70 10.69 10.97 -8.21
C LEU A 70 11.92 10.11 -8.56
N CYS A 71 13.12 10.68 -8.46
CA CYS A 71 14.39 10.03 -8.79
C CYS A 71 14.82 8.98 -7.74
N SER A 72 14.25 9.00 -6.54
CA SER A 72 14.61 8.05 -5.48
C SER A 72 14.09 6.64 -5.77
N SER A 73 14.98 5.65 -5.74
CA SER A 73 14.62 4.23 -5.84
C SER A 73 13.92 3.68 -4.60
N HIS A 74 13.95 4.41 -3.48
CA HIS A 74 13.21 4.08 -2.26
C HIS A 74 11.73 4.43 -2.38
N VAL A 75 11.40 5.40 -3.24
CA VAL A 75 10.02 5.81 -3.50
C VAL A 75 9.49 4.98 -4.65
N VAL A 76 8.50 4.15 -4.38
CA VAL A 76 7.85 3.33 -5.41
C VAL A 76 6.87 4.20 -6.17
N LYS A 77 7.00 4.26 -7.49
CA LYS A 77 6.07 4.94 -8.38
C LYS A 77 4.99 3.97 -8.85
N VAL A 78 3.81 4.52 -9.14
CA VAL A 78 2.67 3.74 -9.65
C VAL A 78 1.98 4.49 -10.78
N VAL A 79 1.60 3.74 -11.80
CA VAL A 79 0.70 4.21 -12.87
C VAL A 79 -0.61 3.44 -12.82
N CYS A 80 -1.71 4.14 -13.04
CA CYS A 80 -3.05 3.55 -13.00
C CYS A 80 -3.81 3.81 -14.30
N ASP A 81 -4.83 3.00 -14.56
CA ASP A 81 -5.86 3.33 -15.54
C ASP A 81 -6.80 4.44 -15.03
N ALA A 82 -7.76 4.83 -15.88
CA ALA A 82 -8.74 5.87 -15.56
C ALA A 82 -9.70 5.49 -14.41
N ALA A 83 -9.88 4.20 -14.13
CA ALA A 83 -10.69 3.70 -13.02
C ALA A 83 -9.89 3.54 -11.72
N GLY A 84 -8.59 3.84 -11.75
CA GLY A 84 -7.70 3.79 -10.60
C GLY A 84 -7.07 2.41 -10.36
N PHE A 85 -7.20 1.44 -11.28
CA PHE A 85 -6.49 0.18 -11.15
C PHE A 85 -5.02 0.34 -11.53
N ALA A 86 -4.11 -0.21 -10.72
CA ALA A 86 -2.69 -0.24 -11.05
C ALA A 86 -2.45 -0.96 -12.37
N LEU A 87 -1.72 -0.29 -13.25
CA LEU A 87 -1.14 -0.89 -14.44
C LEU A 87 0.24 -1.47 -14.10
N TYR A 88 1.04 -0.72 -13.33
CA TYR A 88 2.37 -1.16 -12.92
C TYR A 88 2.92 -0.35 -11.73
N PHE A 89 3.84 -0.97 -10.98
CA PHE A 89 4.63 -0.35 -9.91
C PHE A 89 6.11 -0.46 -10.25
N SER A 90 6.91 0.56 -9.96
CA SER A 90 8.35 0.51 -10.21
C SER A 90 9.13 1.44 -9.29
N ARG A 91 10.38 1.08 -9.01
CA ARG A 91 11.36 2.01 -8.43
C ARG A 91 11.88 3.02 -9.47
N SER A 92 11.67 2.78 -10.75
CA SER A 92 11.93 3.74 -11.82
C SER A 92 10.84 4.81 -11.91
N ALA A 93 11.18 5.99 -12.43
CA ALA A 93 10.21 7.05 -12.66
C ALA A 93 9.17 6.64 -13.72
N LEU A 94 7.88 6.72 -13.36
CA LEU A 94 6.76 6.38 -14.25
C LEU A 94 5.62 7.40 -14.10
N PRO A 95 5.00 7.86 -15.20
CA PRO A 95 5.31 7.52 -16.58
C PRO A 95 6.55 8.26 -17.10
N PHE A 96 7.16 7.73 -18.17
CA PHE A 96 8.13 8.51 -18.94
C PHE A 96 7.40 9.56 -19.79
N TYR A 97 7.74 10.83 -19.63
CA TYR A 97 7.24 11.91 -20.48
C TYR A 97 8.16 12.05 -21.68
N ARG A 98 7.64 11.75 -22.89
CA ARG A 98 8.39 11.85 -24.15
C ARG A 98 8.82 13.28 -24.44
N ASP A 99 7.91 14.22 -24.20
CA ASP A 99 8.12 15.63 -24.48
C ASP A 99 8.66 16.32 -23.22
N ASP A 100 9.54 17.30 -23.41
CA ASP A 100 10.13 18.04 -22.31
C ASP A 100 9.17 19.12 -21.81
N ILE A 101 8.27 18.73 -20.91
CA ILE A 101 7.34 19.64 -20.24
C ILE A 101 7.82 19.99 -18.82
N PRO A 102 7.50 21.16 -18.26
CA PRO A 102 7.89 21.50 -16.89
C PRO A 102 7.42 20.46 -15.86
N PHE A 103 8.24 20.15 -14.85
CA PHE A 103 7.93 19.14 -13.83
C PHE A 103 6.57 19.38 -13.15
N LYS A 104 6.21 20.64 -12.89
CA LYS A 104 4.94 21.02 -12.26
C LYS A 104 3.69 20.62 -13.06
N GLU A 105 3.85 20.44 -14.37
CA GLU A 105 2.80 19.99 -15.30
C GLU A 105 2.76 18.47 -15.45
N ARG A 106 3.80 17.77 -14.96
CA ARG A 106 3.85 16.31 -14.94
C ARG A 106 3.04 15.77 -13.76
N LEU A 107 2.44 14.61 -13.97
CA LEU A 107 1.66 13.86 -13.00
C LEU A 107 2.41 12.57 -12.68
N TYR A 108 2.95 12.53 -11.48
CA TYR A 108 3.64 11.40 -10.91
C TYR A 108 2.96 11.00 -9.62
N TYR A 109 2.85 9.70 -9.39
CA TYR A 109 2.29 9.15 -8.18
C TYR A 109 3.27 8.21 -7.52
N LYS A 110 3.48 8.41 -6.22
CA LYS A 110 4.10 7.41 -5.36
C LYS A 110 3.04 6.49 -4.78
N HIS A 111 3.39 5.24 -4.63
CA HIS A 111 2.59 4.26 -3.91
C HIS A 111 2.74 4.46 -2.40
N VAL A 112 1.63 4.29 -1.68
CA VAL A 112 1.56 4.36 -0.23
C VAL A 112 1.28 2.94 0.28
N GLY A 113 2.17 2.44 1.15
CA GLY A 113 2.26 1.04 1.63
C GLY A 113 1.09 0.50 2.46
N LEU A 114 -0.06 1.17 2.44
CA LEU A 114 -1.28 0.73 3.13
C LEU A 114 -2.13 -0.13 2.20
N TYR A 115 -2.55 -1.30 2.67
CA TYR A 115 -3.30 -2.26 1.86
C TYR A 115 -4.55 -2.78 2.56
N ALA A 116 -5.61 -2.98 1.78
CA ALA A 116 -6.74 -3.81 2.17
C ALA A 116 -6.97 -4.90 1.11
N TYR A 117 -7.48 -6.04 1.54
CA TYR A 117 -7.65 -7.23 0.70
C TYR A 117 -9.02 -7.83 0.92
N THR A 118 -9.61 -8.40 -0.13
CA THR A 118 -10.72 -9.34 0.06
C THR A 118 -10.18 -10.65 0.65
N ALA A 119 -11.03 -11.38 1.37
CA ALA A 119 -10.68 -12.72 1.86
C ALA A 119 -10.27 -13.67 0.71
N SER A 120 -10.96 -13.59 -0.44
CA SER A 120 -10.64 -14.42 -1.60
C SER A 120 -9.28 -14.07 -2.21
N ALA A 121 -8.91 -12.79 -2.27
CA ALA A 121 -7.59 -12.36 -2.72
C ALA A 121 -6.49 -12.87 -1.80
N LEU A 122 -6.62 -12.73 -0.47
CA LEU A 122 -5.64 -13.26 0.48
C LEU A 122 -5.45 -14.77 0.35
N HIS A 123 -6.53 -15.52 0.18
CA HIS A 123 -6.46 -16.95 -0.04
C HIS A 123 -5.69 -17.32 -1.32
N ARG A 124 -5.91 -16.58 -2.41
CA ARG A 124 -5.16 -16.78 -3.66
C ARG A 124 -3.69 -16.40 -3.49
N ILE A 125 -3.39 -15.25 -2.87
CA ILE A 125 -2.03 -14.77 -2.63
C ILE A 125 -1.20 -15.81 -1.86
N ALA A 126 -1.81 -16.49 -0.89
CA ALA A 126 -1.16 -17.54 -0.10
C ALA A 126 -0.59 -18.71 -0.93
N SER A 127 -1.02 -18.85 -2.19
CA SER A 127 -0.59 -19.91 -3.10
C SER A 127 0.31 -19.43 -4.24
N PHE A 128 0.49 -18.12 -4.40
CA PHE A 128 1.25 -17.58 -5.52
C PHE A 128 2.75 -17.72 -5.29
N PRO A 129 3.50 -18.30 -6.24
CA PRO A 129 4.96 -18.23 -6.19
C PRO A 129 5.42 -16.78 -6.41
N PRO A 130 6.63 -16.42 -5.96
CA PRO A 130 7.26 -15.16 -6.32
C PRO A 130 7.26 -14.96 -7.84
N SER A 131 7.01 -13.72 -8.27
CA SER A 131 7.07 -13.39 -9.70
C SER A 131 8.44 -12.82 -10.08
N PHE A 132 8.85 -12.98 -11.33
CA PHE A 132 10.07 -12.35 -11.84
C PHE A 132 10.08 -10.82 -11.59
N LEU A 133 8.93 -10.16 -11.77
CA LEU A 133 8.79 -8.71 -11.57
C LEU A 133 8.98 -8.31 -10.09
N GLU A 134 8.38 -9.07 -9.17
CA GLU A 134 8.61 -8.91 -7.73
C GLU A 134 10.08 -9.09 -7.38
N GLU A 135 10.76 -10.10 -7.92
CA GLU A 135 12.16 -10.37 -7.62
C GLU A 135 13.10 -9.28 -8.16
N ALA A 136 12.80 -8.74 -9.35
CA ALA A 136 13.57 -7.71 -10.01
C ALA A 136 13.42 -6.35 -9.33
N GLU A 137 12.20 -5.94 -9.00
CA GLU A 137 11.91 -4.64 -8.39
C GLU A 137 11.95 -4.68 -6.85
N LYS A 138 11.95 -5.87 -6.25
CA LYS A 138 11.75 -6.08 -4.80
C LYS A 138 10.45 -5.42 -4.32
N LEU A 139 9.34 -5.77 -4.98
CA LEU A 139 7.98 -5.25 -4.74
C LEU A 139 6.94 -6.39 -4.77
N GLU A 140 6.44 -6.79 -3.59
CA GLU A 140 5.49 -7.91 -3.43
C GLU A 140 4.21 -7.73 -4.26
N GLN A 141 3.69 -6.51 -4.36
CA GLN A 141 2.46 -6.22 -5.09
C GLN A 141 2.55 -6.53 -6.59
N LEU A 142 3.75 -6.63 -7.16
CA LEU A 142 3.93 -7.08 -8.55
C LEU A 142 3.59 -8.56 -8.72
N ARG A 143 3.72 -9.39 -7.67
CA ARG A 143 3.22 -10.77 -7.65
C ARG A 143 1.71 -10.83 -7.85
N PHE A 144 0.99 -9.89 -7.22
CA PHE A 144 -0.46 -9.82 -7.30
C PHE A 144 -0.89 -9.48 -8.73
N LEU A 145 -0.27 -8.45 -9.33
CA LEU A 145 -0.53 -8.07 -10.72
C LEU A 145 -0.17 -9.20 -11.71
N ALA A 146 0.98 -9.86 -11.51
CA ALA A 146 1.43 -10.95 -12.37
C ALA A 146 0.46 -12.15 -12.39
N HIS A 147 -0.30 -12.37 -11.32
CA HIS A 147 -1.32 -13.41 -11.21
C HIS A 147 -2.76 -12.91 -11.44
N GLY A 148 -2.89 -11.71 -12.04
CA GLY A 148 -4.17 -11.16 -12.49
C GLY A 148 -5.07 -10.64 -11.38
N LEU A 149 -4.53 -10.30 -10.20
CA LEU A 149 -5.28 -9.57 -9.19
C LEU A 149 -5.42 -8.10 -9.59
N LYS A 150 -6.60 -7.54 -9.33
CA LYS A 150 -6.91 -6.13 -9.57
C LYS A 150 -6.66 -5.32 -8.31
N ILE A 151 -5.69 -4.40 -8.39
CA ILE A 151 -5.34 -3.49 -7.30
C ILE A 151 -5.90 -2.11 -7.62
N ASN A 152 -6.85 -1.60 -6.83
CA ASN A 152 -7.39 -0.25 -6.97
C ASN A 152 -6.67 0.73 -6.04
N LEU A 153 -6.28 1.91 -6.55
CA LEU A 153 -5.59 2.93 -5.80
C LEU A 153 -6.38 4.22 -5.75
N ARG A 154 -6.61 4.70 -4.52
CA ARG A 154 -7.20 6.00 -4.26
C ARG A 154 -6.11 7.02 -3.95
N GLU A 155 -6.33 8.25 -4.38
CA GLU A 155 -5.41 9.34 -4.07
C GLU A 155 -5.60 9.79 -2.61
N THR A 156 -4.49 9.99 -1.91
CA THR A 156 -4.47 10.57 -0.57
C THR A 156 -3.61 11.84 -0.55
N ARG A 157 -3.96 12.78 0.32
CA ARG A 157 -3.14 13.98 0.60
C ARG A 157 -2.16 13.76 1.73
N HIS A 158 -2.36 12.71 2.53
CA HIS A 158 -1.59 12.43 3.72
C HIS A 158 -0.26 11.77 3.37
N GLU A 159 0.78 12.08 4.15
CA GLU A 159 2.04 11.34 4.09
C GLU A 159 1.92 10.09 4.95
N SER A 160 2.28 8.93 4.42
CA SER A 160 2.75 7.83 5.27
C SER A 160 4.26 7.93 5.35
N LEU A 161 4.79 7.82 6.57
CA LEU A 161 6.22 7.64 6.80
C LEU A 161 6.41 6.26 7.41
N GLY A 162 6.87 5.32 6.59
CA GLY A 162 7.43 4.06 7.07
C GLY A 162 8.80 4.32 7.68
N ILE A 163 8.99 3.92 8.93
CA ILE A 163 10.24 4.16 9.67
C ILE A 163 11.20 2.99 9.42
N ASP A 164 11.83 2.98 8.25
CA ASP A 164 12.78 1.91 7.87
C ASP A 164 14.27 2.30 7.96
N LEU A 165 14.56 3.58 8.22
CA LEU A 165 15.94 4.09 8.37
C LEU A 165 16.11 4.82 9.71
N PRO A 166 17.31 4.77 10.34
CA PRO A 166 17.60 5.54 11.56
C PRO A 166 17.32 7.05 11.40
N GLU A 167 17.46 7.58 10.18
CA GLU A 167 17.19 8.96 9.81
C GLU A 167 15.69 9.31 9.84
N HIS A 168 14.80 8.33 9.60
CA HIS A 168 13.35 8.53 9.67
C HIS A 168 12.88 8.78 11.11
N LEU A 169 13.62 8.29 12.11
CA LEU A 169 13.34 8.53 13.53
C LEU A 169 13.49 10.02 13.90
N ALA A 170 14.41 10.75 13.26
CA ALA A 170 14.63 12.17 13.53
C ALA A 170 13.42 13.03 13.08
N CYS A 171 12.69 12.61 12.05
CA CYS A 171 11.48 13.29 11.57
C CYS A 171 10.25 13.09 12.47
N LEU A 172 10.29 12.16 13.43
CA LEU A 172 9.16 11.83 14.32
C LEU A 172 9.06 12.74 15.55
N GLY A 173 10.16 13.37 15.97
CA GLY A 173 10.25 14.17 17.20
C GLY A 173 9.15 15.23 17.36
N PRO A 174 8.77 15.98 16.31
CA PRO A 174 7.67 16.95 16.39
C PRO A 174 6.26 16.34 16.25
N ARG A 175 6.12 15.15 15.65
CA ARG A 175 4.82 14.56 15.24
C ARG A 175 4.20 13.61 16.27
N LEU A 176 4.99 13.09 17.21
CA LEU A 176 4.54 12.12 18.23
C LEU A 176 3.88 12.75 19.47
N ASN A 177 3.89 14.07 19.64
CA ASN A 177 3.32 14.73 20.82
C ASN A 177 1.77 14.74 20.88
N GLY A 178 1.07 14.10 19.91
CA GLY A 178 -0.39 14.15 19.81
C GLY A 178 -1.12 12.83 19.58
N VAL A 179 -0.44 11.69 19.40
CA VAL A 179 -1.09 10.43 19.00
C VAL A 179 -1.59 9.66 20.24
N LYS A 180 -2.89 9.75 20.51
CA LYS A 180 -3.58 8.88 21.48
C LYS A 180 -3.91 7.53 20.84
N ASN A 181 -3.48 6.44 21.46
CA ASN A 181 -3.77 5.04 21.11
C ASN A 181 -5.25 4.78 20.80
N HIS A 182 -5.65 4.52 19.54
CA HIS A 182 -6.99 4.00 19.17
C HIS A 182 -6.83 2.88 18.11
N LYS A 183 -7.22 1.63 18.42
CA LYS A 183 -8.55 0.97 18.42
C LYS A 183 -8.96 0.44 17.03
N LEU A 184 -9.21 -0.88 16.97
CA LEU A 184 -9.83 -1.59 15.85
C LEU A 184 -11.11 -0.86 15.40
N LEU A 185 -11.19 -0.50 14.12
CA LEU A 185 -12.37 0.11 13.50
C LEU A 185 -13.29 -1.02 12.98
N ASP A 186 -14.53 -1.04 13.48
CA ASP A 186 -15.60 -1.88 12.96
C ASP A 186 -16.16 -1.24 11.66
N VAL A 187 -15.96 -1.91 10.54
CA VAL A 187 -16.35 -1.49 9.19
C VAL A 187 -17.86 -1.64 8.90
N ASN A 188 -18.64 -2.13 9.86
CA ASN A 188 -20.09 -2.31 9.69
C ASN A 188 -20.91 -1.00 9.79
N GLY A 189 -20.27 0.14 10.06
CA GLY A 189 -20.92 1.45 10.24
C GLY A 189 -20.71 2.49 9.14
N LEU A 190 -20.13 2.12 7.99
CA LEU A 190 -19.90 3.02 6.84
C LEU A 190 -20.82 2.71 5.65
#